data_AF-A0A963CY66-F1
#
_entry.id   AF-A0A963CY66-F1
#
_cell.length_a   1.000
_cell.length_b   1.000
_cell.length_c   1.000
_cell.angle_alpha   90.00
_cell.angle_beta   90.00
_cell.angle_gamma   90.00
#
_symmetry.space_group_name_H-M   'P 1'
#
loop_
_entity.id
_entity.type
_entity.pdbx_description
1 polymer ?
#
loop_
_entity_poly.entity_id
_entity_poly.type
_entity_poly.pdbx_seq_one_letter_code
_entity_poly.pdbx_strand_id
1 'polypeptide(L)'
;MTQKETRTTTARLAATAIAIAGAALATLPQSAFADKLRWKMPVAFSTNLPGLGTPAAWVAEQLTTASDGSIQVKVFEPGKLVPPFEILQSVSDGKVSAGYTWIGYDQGKVPAVPLFAAVPFGLKPWSYAGWYMYGGGHDMLQEVYKNKGFNVHAQFCGIIGPETAGWYKEPIKSLKDYDGMKIRFAGLGGKVLQKLGASVTMMPGG
;
A
#
# COMPACT_ATOMS: atom_id res chain seq x y z
N MET A 1 9.30 49.33 86.97
CA MET A 1 8.59 48.27 87.72
C MET A 1 7.49 47.77 86.79
N THR A 2 7.47 46.55 86.25
CA THR A 2 7.89 45.25 86.78
C THR A 2 8.16 44.28 85.61
N GLN A 3 9.16 43.42 85.78
CA GLN A 3 9.62 42.37 84.86
C GLN A 3 8.70 41.13 84.79
N LYS A 4 8.71 40.42 83.64
CA LYS A 4 9.07 38.98 83.45
C LYS A 4 8.78 38.56 82.00
N GLU A 5 9.81 38.30 81.19
CA GLU A 5 10.48 37.02 80.90
C GLU A 5 9.80 36.15 79.82
N THR A 6 10.47 36.12 78.66
CA THR A 6 10.93 34.94 77.90
C THR A 6 9.91 33.85 77.58
N ARG A 7 9.55 33.73 76.28
CA ARG A 7 9.34 32.43 75.62
C ARG A 7 9.53 32.51 74.10
N THR A 8 10.58 31.83 73.66
CA THR A 8 10.62 30.97 72.47
C THR A 8 10.76 31.62 71.09
N THR A 9 12.03 31.85 70.75
CA THR A 9 12.63 31.68 69.42
C THR A 9 12.12 30.41 68.73
N THR A 10 11.32 30.53 67.66
CA THR A 10 11.27 29.60 66.47
C THR A 10 10.02 29.88 65.63
N ALA A 11 10.05 30.89 64.75
CA ALA A 11 9.12 30.98 63.61
C ALA A 11 9.57 32.07 62.61
N ARG A 12 10.83 32.04 62.19
CA ARG A 12 11.29 32.84 61.05
C ARG A 12 12.00 31.90 60.06
N LEU A 13 11.22 31.02 59.42
CA LEU A 13 11.63 30.20 58.26
C LEU A 13 10.43 29.37 57.80
N ALA A 14 9.33 30.02 57.38
CA ALA A 14 8.20 29.31 56.76
C ALA A 14 7.38 30.21 55.82
N ALA A 15 8.00 31.20 55.17
CA ALA A 15 7.30 32.13 54.28
C ALA A 15 7.88 32.20 52.86
N THR A 16 8.77 31.28 52.47
CA THR A 16 9.45 31.35 51.16
C THR A 16 9.57 29.99 50.49
N ALA A 17 8.50 29.19 50.48
CA ALA A 17 8.46 27.91 49.76
C ALA A 17 7.12 27.62 49.04
N ILE A 18 6.25 28.62 48.86
CA ILE A 18 4.96 28.47 48.15
C ILE A 18 4.90 29.43 46.94
N ALA A 19 6.01 29.59 46.23
CA ALA A 19 6.06 30.37 44.99
C ALA A 19 6.85 29.67 43.86
N ILE A 20 7.08 28.36 43.96
CA ILE A 20 7.67 27.54 42.88
C ILE A 20 6.76 26.34 42.52
N ALA A 21 5.52 26.32 43.02
CA ALA A 21 4.52 25.34 42.57
C ALA A 21 3.75 25.78 41.30
N GLY A 22 4.14 26.91 40.69
CA GLY A 22 3.43 27.54 39.58
C GLY A 22 4.03 27.38 38.18
N ALA A 23 5.15 26.66 38.00
CA ALA A 23 5.85 26.63 36.70
C ALA A 23 6.38 25.25 36.26
N ALA A 24 5.95 24.16 36.90
CA ALA A 24 6.38 22.80 36.56
C ALA A 24 5.24 21.89 36.04
N LEU A 25 4.12 22.46 35.59
CA LEU A 25 3.28 21.80 34.58
C LEU A 25 3.94 22.01 33.21
N ALA A 26 5.18 21.51 33.11
CA ALA A 26 5.89 21.34 31.86
C ALA A 26 5.03 20.40 31.01
N THR A 27 4.39 20.98 29.99
CA THR A 27 4.22 20.36 28.67
C THR A 27 4.19 18.84 28.71
N LEU A 28 3.07 18.26 29.16
CA LEU A 28 2.74 16.92 28.68
C LEU A 28 2.79 17.03 27.15
N PRO A 29 3.49 16.12 26.43
CA PRO A 29 3.33 16.08 24.99
C PRO A 29 1.84 15.84 24.78
N GLN A 30 1.14 16.89 24.35
CA GLN A 30 -0.20 16.75 23.83
C GLN A 30 0.02 15.83 22.65
N SER A 31 -0.30 14.54 22.81
CA SER A 31 -0.30 13.60 21.70
C SER A 31 -1.15 14.28 20.65
N ALA A 32 -0.52 14.81 19.61
CA ALA A 32 -1.25 15.31 18.46
C ALA A 32 -2.03 14.10 17.99
N PHE A 33 -3.34 14.07 18.28
CA PHE A 33 -4.20 13.04 17.75
C PHE A 33 -4.02 13.14 16.24
N ALA A 34 -3.38 12.13 15.64
CA ALA A 34 -3.25 12.08 14.20
C ALA A 34 -4.66 12.25 13.63
N ASP A 35 -4.80 13.17 12.68
CA ASP A 35 -6.09 13.40 12.03
C ASP A 35 -6.65 12.06 11.56
N LYS A 36 -7.94 11.83 11.84
CA LYS A 36 -8.62 10.60 11.46
C LYS A 36 -8.72 10.54 9.93
N LEU A 37 -7.82 9.82 9.29
CA LEU A 37 -7.81 9.57 7.86
C LEU A 37 -8.91 8.57 7.48
N ARG A 38 -9.65 8.89 6.41
CA ARG A 38 -10.73 8.07 5.85
C ARG A 38 -10.45 7.83 4.37
N TRP A 39 -9.75 6.74 4.06
CA TRP A 39 -9.37 6.42 2.70
C TRP A 39 -10.48 5.64 1.99
N LYS A 40 -10.74 6.02 0.74
CA LYS A 40 -11.52 5.21 -0.20
C LYS A 40 -10.53 4.46 -1.09
N MET A 41 -10.61 3.13 -1.11
CA MET A 41 -9.70 2.28 -1.86
C MET A 41 -10.49 1.41 -2.85
N PRO A 42 -10.61 1.79 -4.14
CA PRO A 42 -11.04 0.89 -5.19
C PRO A 42 -10.02 -0.24 -5.37
N VAL A 43 -10.53 -1.45 -5.68
CA VAL A 43 -9.72 -2.64 -5.90
C VAL A 43 -9.88 -3.16 -7.34
N ALA A 44 -8.83 -3.73 -7.91
CA ALA A 44 -8.86 -4.31 -9.26
C ALA A 44 -9.45 -5.73 -9.33
N PHE A 45 -9.55 -6.41 -8.18
CA PHE A 45 -9.99 -7.80 -8.04
C PHE A 45 -11.12 -7.89 -7.02
N SER A 46 -12.08 -8.79 -7.20
CA SER A 46 -13.13 -8.98 -6.19
C SER A 46 -12.51 -9.37 -4.86
N THR A 47 -12.97 -8.77 -3.76
CA THR A 47 -12.38 -9.02 -2.42
C THR A 47 -12.52 -10.48 -1.95
N ASN A 48 -13.46 -11.21 -2.53
CA ASN A 48 -13.70 -12.63 -2.26
C ASN A 48 -12.79 -13.56 -3.08
N LEU A 49 -11.98 -13.04 -4.02
CA LEU A 49 -11.07 -13.85 -4.83
C LEU A 49 -9.81 -14.19 -4.01
N PRO A 50 -9.58 -15.46 -3.64
CA PRO A 50 -8.43 -15.83 -2.80
C PRO A 50 -7.10 -15.47 -3.46
N GLY A 51 -6.17 -14.94 -2.67
CA GLY A 51 -4.82 -14.58 -3.10
C GLY A 51 -4.73 -13.24 -3.82
N LEU A 52 -5.63 -12.95 -4.78
CA LEU A 52 -5.60 -11.67 -5.51
C LEU A 52 -6.40 -10.56 -4.81
N GLY A 53 -7.61 -10.86 -4.35
CA GLY A 53 -8.52 -9.88 -3.76
C GLY A 53 -8.54 -9.87 -2.23
N THR A 54 -8.39 -11.04 -1.60
CA THR A 54 -8.39 -11.15 -0.13
C THR A 54 -7.32 -10.29 0.57
N PRO A 55 -6.11 -10.06 0.01
CA PRO A 55 -5.15 -9.18 0.67
C PRO A 55 -5.59 -7.72 0.74
N ALA A 56 -6.47 -7.25 -0.15
CA ALA A 56 -6.95 -5.86 -0.10
C ALA A 56 -7.76 -5.58 1.17
N ALA A 57 -8.64 -6.53 1.56
CA ALA A 57 -9.38 -6.45 2.81
C ALA A 57 -8.45 -6.56 4.03
N TRP A 58 -7.48 -7.47 3.97
CA TRP A 58 -6.48 -7.63 5.04
C TRP A 58 -5.65 -6.36 5.24
N VAL A 59 -5.15 -5.73 4.17
CA VAL A 59 -4.40 -4.45 4.25
C VAL A 59 -5.24 -3.34 4.87
N ALA A 60 -6.53 -3.23 4.49
CA ALA A 60 -7.43 -2.25 5.06
C ALA A 60 -7.62 -2.43 6.59
N GLU A 61 -7.75 -3.68 7.04
CA GLU A 61 -7.83 -4.03 8.45
C GLU A 61 -6.51 -3.74 9.18
N GLN A 62 -5.37 -4.16 8.63
CA GLN A 62 -4.06 -3.91 9.24
C GLN A 62 -3.74 -2.43 9.38
N LEU A 63 -4.09 -1.60 8.39
CA LEU A 63 -3.94 -0.16 8.50
C LEU A 63 -4.79 0.42 9.63
N THR A 64 -6.00 -0.11 9.84
CA THR A 64 -6.86 0.31 10.94
C THR A 64 -6.28 -0.10 12.30
N THR A 65 -5.85 -1.36 12.43
CA THR A 65 -5.28 -1.89 13.67
C THR A 65 -3.95 -1.25 14.03
N ALA A 66 -3.02 -1.16 13.08
CA ALA A 66 -1.68 -0.61 13.32
C ALA A 66 -1.69 0.90 13.63
N SER A 67 -2.76 1.60 13.26
CA SER A 67 -2.91 3.04 13.46
C SER A 67 -3.84 3.41 14.63
N ASP A 68 -4.25 2.43 15.44
CA ASP A 68 -5.22 2.60 16.52
C ASP A 68 -6.52 3.30 16.05
N GLY A 69 -6.97 2.92 14.84
CA GLY A 69 -8.17 3.45 14.21
C GLY A 69 -8.06 4.88 13.63
N SER A 70 -6.87 5.49 13.65
CA SER A 70 -6.65 6.81 13.03
C SER A 70 -6.73 6.73 11.50
N ILE A 71 -6.26 5.66 10.88
CA ILE A 71 -6.46 5.36 9.46
C ILE A 71 -7.61 4.36 9.32
N GLN A 72 -8.65 4.72 8.58
CA GLN A 72 -9.72 3.77 8.25
C GLN A 72 -9.88 3.71 6.73
N VAL A 73 -9.88 2.50 6.19
CA VAL A 73 -9.93 2.26 4.75
C VAL A 73 -11.25 1.61 4.40
N LYS A 74 -12.05 2.28 3.57
CA LYS A 74 -13.24 1.71 2.95
C LYS A 74 -12.86 1.12 1.59
N VAL A 75 -12.97 -0.20 1.48
CA VAL A 75 -12.72 -0.95 0.24
C VAL A 75 -13.95 -0.86 -0.67
N PHE A 76 -13.72 -0.63 -1.98
CA PHE A 76 -14.77 -0.61 -3.00
C PHE A 76 -14.50 -1.70 -4.03
N GLU A 77 -15.45 -2.61 -4.21
CA GLU A 77 -15.39 -3.69 -5.21
C GLU A 77 -15.06 -3.17 -6.62
N PRO A 78 -14.50 -4.03 -7.50
CA PRO A 78 -14.09 -3.64 -8.84
C PRO A 78 -15.18 -2.87 -9.60
N GLY A 79 -14.80 -1.71 -10.14
CA GLY A 79 -15.69 -0.86 -10.93
C GLY A 79 -16.78 -0.11 -10.14
N LYS A 80 -16.91 -0.30 -8.83
CA LYS A 80 -17.93 0.43 -8.02
C LYS A 80 -17.58 1.90 -7.77
N LEU A 81 -16.30 2.25 -7.81
CA LEU A 81 -15.84 3.62 -7.61
C LEU A 81 -14.92 4.09 -8.74
N VAL A 82 -13.97 3.25 -9.14
CA VAL A 82 -13.03 3.51 -10.24
C VAL A 82 -12.89 2.22 -11.07
N PRO A 83 -12.92 2.28 -12.42
CA PRO A 83 -12.59 1.14 -13.26
C PRO A 83 -11.17 0.59 -12.95
N PRO A 84 -10.95 -0.74 -12.93
CA PRO A 84 -9.65 -1.32 -12.51
C PRO A 84 -8.41 -0.74 -13.21
N PHE A 85 -8.50 -0.46 -14.51
CA PHE A 85 -7.38 0.11 -15.29
C PHE A 85 -7.16 1.62 -15.08
N GLU A 86 -8.02 2.29 -14.32
CA GLU A 86 -7.96 3.73 -14.02
C GLU A 86 -7.50 4.03 -12.59
N ILE A 87 -7.26 3.00 -11.77
CA ILE A 87 -6.89 3.14 -10.36
C ILE A 87 -5.63 4.00 -10.19
N LEU A 88 -4.55 3.72 -10.93
CA LEU A 88 -3.31 4.51 -10.86
C LEU A 88 -3.56 6.00 -11.11
N GLN A 89 -4.31 6.32 -12.18
CA GLN A 89 -4.60 7.70 -12.53
C GLN A 89 -5.47 8.36 -11.46
N SER A 90 -6.48 7.66 -10.95
CA SER A 90 -7.36 8.19 -9.92
C SER A 90 -6.64 8.48 -8.60
N VAL A 91 -5.65 7.66 -8.23
CA VAL A 91 -4.79 7.96 -7.06
C VAL A 91 -3.88 9.15 -7.36
N SER A 92 -3.22 9.15 -8.51
CA SER A 92 -2.30 10.23 -8.92
C SER A 92 -2.98 11.61 -9.00
N ASP A 93 -4.23 11.65 -9.46
CA ASP A 93 -5.06 12.86 -9.55
C ASP A 93 -5.63 13.29 -8.18
N GLY A 94 -5.44 12.49 -7.13
CA GLY A 94 -6.04 12.72 -5.81
C GLY A 94 -7.55 12.48 -5.72
N LYS A 95 -8.16 11.82 -6.71
CA LYS A 95 -9.61 11.49 -6.72
C LYS A 95 -9.97 10.43 -5.68
N VAL A 96 -9.03 9.51 -5.42
CA VAL A 96 -9.10 8.52 -4.34
C VAL A 96 -7.78 8.51 -3.58
N SER A 97 -7.82 8.25 -2.28
CA SER A 97 -6.62 8.33 -1.42
C SER A 97 -5.66 7.15 -1.59
N ALA A 98 -6.18 6.00 -2.01
CA ALA A 98 -5.41 4.77 -2.20
C ALA A 98 -6.08 3.91 -3.27
N GLY A 99 -5.37 2.92 -3.78
CA GLY A 99 -5.91 1.96 -4.74
C GLY A 99 -5.15 0.64 -4.64
N TYR A 100 -5.85 -0.48 -4.80
CA TYR A 100 -5.24 -1.81 -4.81
C TYR A 100 -5.36 -2.41 -6.20
N THR A 101 -4.22 -2.70 -6.83
CA THR A 101 -4.16 -3.19 -8.21
C THR A 101 -2.98 -4.13 -8.41
N TRP A 102 -2.93 -4.81 -9.55
CA TRP A 102 -1.72 -5.45 -10.03
C TRP A 102 -0.95 -4.49 -10.93
N ILE A 103 0.29 -4.23 -10.57
CA ILE A 103 1.11 -3.17 -11.15
C ILE A 103 1.31 -3.29 -12.67
N GLY A 104 1.25 -4.52 -13.21
CA GLY A 104 1.36 -4.77 -14.64
C GLY A 104 0.19 -4.21 -15.47
N TYR A 105 -0.94 -3.86 -14.85
CA TYR A 105 -2.05 -3.18 -15.55
C TYR A 105 -1.71 -1.76 -15.98
N ASP A 106 -0.70 -1.15 -15.37
CA ASP A 106 -0.26 0.20 -15.71
C ASP A 106 0.70 0.22 -16.91
N GLN A 107 0.99 -0.92 -17.55
CA GLN A 107 1.98 -1.03 -18.63
C GLN A 107 1.72 -0.12 -19.84
N GLY A 108 0.47 0.26 -20.08
CA GLY A 108 0.09 1.19 -21.16
C GLY A 108 0.48 2.63 -20.85
N LYS A 109 0.62 2.99 -19.57
CA LYS A 109 1.01 4.32 -19.09
C LYS A 109 2.49 4.37 -18.71
N VAL A 110 2.99 3.29 -18.10
CA VAL A 110 4.38 3.14 -17.65
C VAL A 110 4.97 1.87 -18.25
N PRO A 111 5.68 1.92 -19.39
CA PRO A 111 6.15 0.71 -20.06
C PRO A 111 7.09 -0.20 -19.25
N ALA A 112 7.74 0.33 -18.20
CA ALA A 112 8.69 -0.40 -17.37
C ALA A 112 8.07 -1.21 -16.22
N VAL A 113 6.84 -0.88 -15.76
CA VAL A 113 6.23 -1.56 -14.59
C VAL A 113 5.99 -3.06 -14.74
N PRO A 114 5.88 -3.67 -15.94
CA PRO A 114 5.84 -5.13 -16.04
C PRO A 114 7.07 -5.82 -15.43
N LEU A 115 8.22 -5.14 -15.33
CA LEU A 115 9.43 -5.67 -14.69
C LEU A 115 9.30 -5.77 -13.16
N PHE A 116 8.42 -4.96 -12.57
CA PHE A 116 8.07 -4.97 -11.14
C PHE A 116 6.81 -5.79 -10.85
N ALA A 117 6.23 -6.42 -11.89
CA ALA A 117 5.05 -7.26 -11.76
C ALA A 117 5.49 -8.74 -11.73
N ALA A 118 5.52 -9.36 -12.90
CA ALA A 118 6.01 -10.70 -13.12
C ALA A 118 6.64 -10.77 -14.52
N VAL A 119 7.87 -11.27 -14.57
CA VAL A 119 8.61 -11.49 -15.81
C VAL A 119 8.65 -13.00 -16.08
N PRO A 120 8.39 -13.47 -17.32
CA PRO A 120 8.60 -14.86 -17.69
C PRO A 120 10.01 -15.31 -17.29
N PHE A 121 10.11 -16.43 -16.56
CA PHE A 121 11.37 -16.96 -16.01
C PHE A 121 12.09 -16.04 -15.01
N GLY A 122 11.34 -15.13 -14.36
CA GLY A 122 11.85 -14.21 -13.35
C GLY A 122 12.04 -14.81 -11.95
N LEU A 123 12.15 -13.93 -10.96
CA LEU A 123 12.39 -14.29 -9.56
C LEU A 123 11.19 -15.03 -8.95
N LYS A 124 11.48 -16.01 -8.08
CA LYS A 124 10.48 -16.62 -7.20
C LYS A 124 10.03 -15.62 -6.12
N PRO A 125 8.85 -15.80 -5.50
CA PRO A 125 8.26 -14.80 -4.60
C PRO A 125 9.18 -14.31 -3.48
N TRP A 126 9.91 -15.21 -2.81
CA TRP A 126 10.84 -14.85 -1.73
C TRP A 126 12.06 -14.05 -2.22
N SER A 127 12.63 -14.44 -3.37
CA SER A 127 13.73 -13.70 -3.99
C SER A 127 13.28 -12.32 -4.48
N TYR A 128 12.07 -12.25 -5.06
CA TYR A 128 11.47 -10.98 -5.47
C TYR A 128 11.24 -10.06 -4.26
N ALA A 129 10.65 -10.57 -3.18
CA ALA A 129 10.42 -9.80 -1.96
C ALA A 129 11.75 -9.32 -1.34
N GLY A 130 12.79 -10.16 -1.35
CA GLY A 130 14.12 -9.77 -0.90
C GLY A 130 14.71 -8.62 -1.73
N TRP A 131 14.66 -8.72 -3.06
CA TRP A 131 15.08 -7.65 -3.96
C TRP A 131 14.25 -6.38 -3.78
N TYR A 132 12.93 -6.50 -3.67
CA TYR A 132 12.04 -5.36 -3.56
C TYR A 132 12.28 -4.58 -2.26
N MET A 133 12.33 -5.29 -1.12
CA MET A 133 12.42 -4.68 0.21
C MET A 133 13.84 -4.26 0.59
N TYR A 134 14.87 -4.99 0.14
CA TYR A 134 16.25 -4.80 0.59
C TYR A 134 17.26 -4.59 -0.54
N GLY A 135 16.89 -4.92 -1.78
CA GLY A 135 17.75 -4.81 -2.97
C GLY A 135 17.50 -3.56 -3.82
N GLY A 136 16.77 -2.57 -3.29
CA GLY A 136 16.49 -1.31 -3.98
C GLY A 136 15.31 -1.34 -4.96
N GLY A 137 14.56 -2.46 -5.05
CA GLY A 137 13.42 -2.56 -5.96
C GLY A 137 12.27 -1.60 -5.62
N HIS A 138 12.01 -1.35 -4.34
CA HIS A 138 11.00 -0.38 -3.91
C HIS A 138 11.33 1.05 -4.35
N ASP A 139 12.54 1.53 -4.06
CA ASP A 139 12.98 2.88 -4.42
C ASP A 139 12.99 3.08 -5.93
N MET A 140 13.47 2.08 -6.67
CA MET A 140 13.44 2.08 -8.12
C MET A 140 12.02 2.19 -8.67
N LEU A 141 11.05 1.52 -8.02
CA LEU A 141 9.65 1.63 -8.42
C LEU A 141 9.09 3.04 -8.17
N GLN A 142 9.40 3.66 -7.02
CA GLN A 142 8.99 5.04 -6.74
C GLN A 142 9.54 5.98 -7.82
N GLU A 143 10.81 5.83 -8.16
CA GLU A 143 11.47 6.64 -9.19
C GLU A 143 10.81 6.45 -10.57
N VAL A 144 10.49 5.20 -10.95
CA VAL A 144 9.81 4.90 -12.22
C VAL A 144 8.47 5.62 -12.33
N TYR A 145 7.65 5.62 -11.28
CA TYR A 145 6.38 6.35 -11.29
C TYR A 145 6.59 7.87 -11.32
N LYS A 146 7.49 8.39 -10.48
CA LYS A 146 7.83 9.81 -10.43
C LYS A 146 8.33 10.33 -11.77
N ASN A 147 9.23 9.61 -12.43
CA ASN A 147 9.79 9.96 -13.75
C ASN A 147 8.74 9.94 -14.86
N LYS A 148 7.60 9.27 -14.64
CA LYS A 148 6.44 9.29 -15.53
C LYS A 148 5.36 10.30 -15.11
N GLY A 149 5.64 11.12 -14.10
CA GLY A 149 4.75 12.18 -13.64
C GLY A 149 3.58 11.71 -12.78
N PHE A 150 3.63 10.47 -12.27
CA PHE A 150 2.60 9.97 -11.35
C PHE A 150 2.90 10.40 -9.92
N ASN A 151 1.90 11.01 -9.27
CA ASN A 151 1.95 11.39 -7.87
C ASN A 151 1.38 10.26 -7.00
N VAL A 152 2.13 9.17 -6.89
CA VAL A 152 1.73 7.99 -6.12
C VAL A 152 2.88 7.47 -5.27
N HIS A 153 2.52 6.83 -4.15
CA HIS A 153 3.46 6.05 -3.36
C HIS A 153 3.08 4.57 -3.48
N ALA A 154 3.88 3.80 -4.21
CA ALA A 154 3.58 2.41 -4.50
C ALA A 154 4.04 1.49 -3.34
N GLN A 155 3.11 0.86 -2.64
CA GLN A 155 3.44 -0.03 -1.52
C GLN A 155 3.30 -1.51 -1.90
N PHE A 156 4.20 -2.35 -1.40
CA PHE A 156 4.08 -3.79 -1.54
C PHE A 156 3.01 -4.34 -0.59
N CYS A 157 1.88 -4.76 -1.16
CA CYS A 157 0.71 -5.23 -0.42
C CYS A 157 0.52 -6.76 -0.47
N GLY A 158 1.39 -7.48 -1.16
CA GLY A 158 1.33 -8.93 -1.27
C GLY A 158 1.98 -9.46 -2.54
N ILE A 159 2.21 -10.78 -2.55
CA ILE A 159 2.69 -11.53 -3.71
C ILE A 159 2.03 -12.91 -3.71
N ILE A 160 1.66 -13.38 -4.90
CA ILE A 160 1.16 -14.74 -5.10
C ILE A 160 2.30 -15.67 -5.53
N GLY A 161 2.08 -16.97 -5.36
CA GLY A 161 2.98 -18.00 -5.90
C GLY A 161 3.01 -18.04 -7.43
N PRO A 162 3.85 -18.91 -8.01
CA PRO A 162 3.83 -19.16 -9.46
C PRO A 162 2.42 -19.50 -9.96
N GLU A 163 1.98 -18.80 -11.00
CA GLU A 163 0.70 -19.04 -11.66
C GLU A 163 0.73 -20.32 -12.51
N THR A 164 -0.44 -20.89 -12.77
CA THR A 164 -0.58 -21.94 -13.79
C THR A 164 -0.49 -21.33 -15.19
N ALA A 165 -0.23 -22.16 -16.20
CA ALA A 165 -0.06 -21.69 -17.59
C ALA A 165 -1.36 -21.21 -18.26
N GLY A 166 -2.50 -21.21 -17.55
CA GLY A 166 -3.81 -20.87 -18.06
C GLY A 166 -4.71 -22.08 -18.29
N TRP A 167 -5.89 -21.81 -18.85
CA TRP A 167 -6.91 -22.81 -19.17
C TRP A 167 -7.16 -22.80 -20.68
N TYR A 168 -7.06 -23.97 -21.30
CA TYR A 168 -7.13 -24.14 -22.75
C TYR A 168 -8.26 -25.11 -23.10
N LYS A 169 -8.96 -24.83 -24.21
CA LYS A 169 -10.02 -25.72 -24.72
C LYS A 169 -9.44 -26.99 -25.32
N GLU A 170 -8.30 -26.87 -25.98
CA GLU A 170 -7.58 -27.95 -26.66
C GLU A 170 -6.16 -28.08 -26.09
N PRO A 171 -5.55 -29.28 -26.13
CA PRO A 171 -4.17 -29.48 -25.72
C PRO A 171 -3.17 -28.67 -26.56
N ILE A 172 -2.20 -28.05 -25.90
CA ILE A 172 -1.07 -27.36 -26.55
C ILE A 172 0.10 -28.32 -26.65
N LYS A 173 0.52 -28.65 -27.87
CA LYS A 173 1.59 -29.63 -28.16
C LYS A 173 2.80 -28.99 -28.84
N SER A 174 2.63 -27.82 -29.45
CA SER A 174 3.68 -27.10 -30.16
C SER A 174 3.47 -25.59 -30.10
N LEU A 175 4.51 -24.82 -30.47
CA LEU A 175 4.40 -23.36 -30.55
C LEU A 175 3.38 -22.90 -31.62
N LYS A 176 3.14 -23.71 -32.66
CA LYS A 176 2.19 -23.39 -33.72
C LYS A 176 0.74 -23.34 -33.22
N ASP A 177 0.44 -24.03 -32.12
CA ASP A 177 -0.92 -24.06 -31.57
C ASP A 177 -1.36 -22.70 -31.01
N TYR A 178 -0.42 -21.77 -30.80
CA TYR A 178 -0.70 -20.39 -30.39
C TYR A 178 -1.07 -19.47 -31.56
N ASP A 179 -0.79 -19.86 -32.82
CA ASP A 179 -1.06 -19.00 -33.98
C ASP A 179 -2.57 -18.83 -34.19
N GLY A 180 -3.03 -17.57 -34.19
CA GLY A 180 -4.46 -17.23 -34.25
C GLY A 180 -5.24 -17.52 -32.96
N MET A 181 -4.60 -18.03 -31.90
CA MET A 181 -5.27 -18.32 -30.63
C MET A 181 -5.77 -17.04 -29.97
N LYS A 182 -7.06 -16.99 -29.60
CA LYS A 182 -7.60 -15.92 -28.75
C LYS A 182 -7.44 -16.31 -27.29
N ILE A 183 -6.66 -15.54 -26.53
CA ILE A 183 -6.37 -15.84 -25.13
C ILE A 183 -6.36 -14.58 -24.25
N ARG A 184 -6.92 -14.70 -23.05
CA ARG A 184 -6.75 -13.69 -22.01
C ARG A 184 -5.40 -13.89 -21.34
N PHE A 185 -4.50 -12.93 -21.47
CA PHE A 185 -3.18 -12.96 -20.84
C PHE A 185 -2.71 -11.53 -20.54
N ALA A 186 -1.85 -11.37 -19.53
CA ALA A 186 -1.37 -10.07 -19.09
C ALA A 186 0.17 -9.96 -19.09
N GLY A 187 0.67 -8.72 -19.05
CA GLY A 187 2.09 -8.42 -18.90
C GLY A 187 2.98 -8.95 -20.03
N LEU A 188 4.24 -9.23 -19.69
CA LEU A 188 5.25 -9.67 -20.65
C LEU A 188 4.97 -11.07 -21.22
N GLY A 189 4.34 -11.97 -20.46
CA GLY A 189 3.93 -13.27 -20.97
C GLY A 189 2.93 -13.14 -22.13
N GLY A 190 2.00 -12.17 -22.05
CA GLY A 190 1.08 -11.88 -23.16
C GLY A 190 1.83 -11.41 -24.41
N LYS A 191 2.85 -10.57 -24.26
CA LYS A 191 3.70 -10.14 -25.38
C LYS A 191 4.48 -11.31 -26.02
N VAL A 192 4.90 -12.29 -25.22
CA VAL A 192 5.53 -13.52 -25.72
C VAL A 192 4.53 -14.31 -26.57
N LEU A 193 3.30 -14.53 -26.07
CA LEU A 193 2.27 -15.25 -26.83
C LEU A 193 1.88 -14.50 -28.12
N GLN A 194 1.81 -13.17 -28.10
CA GLN A 194 1.59 -12.36 -29.31
C GLN A 194 2.66 -12.60 -30.39
N LYS A 195 3.93 -12.74 -29.99
CA LYS A 195 5.01 -13.09 -30.93
C LYS A 195 4.87 -14.49 -31.53
N LEU A 196 4.12 -15.37 -30.87
CA LEU A 196 3.78 -16.71 -31.38
C LEU A 196 2.51 -16.71 -32.25
N GLY A 197 1.91 -15.55 -32.51
CA GLY A 197 0.71 -15.40 -33.35
C GLY A 197 -0.62 -15.35 -32.58
N ALA A 198 -0.60 -15.40 -31.25
CA ALA A 198 -1.82 -15.32 -30.46
C ALA A 198 -2.43 -13.91 -30.44
N SER A 199 -3.76 -13.83 -30.51
CA SER A 199 -4.54 -12.62 -30.22
C SER A 199 -4.77 -12.53 -28.71
N VAL A 200 -3.97 -11.70 -28.04
CA VAL A 200 -4.00 -11.54 -26.58
C VAL A 200 -4.87 -10.37 -26.17
N THR A 201 -5.82 -10.64 -25.26
CA THR A 201 -6.65 -9.61 -24.62
C THR A 201 -6.28 -9.49 -23.14
N MET A 202 -6.06 -8.26 -22.67
CA MET A 202 -5.89 -7.98 -21.25
C MET A 202 -7.25 -7.67 -20.61
N MET A 203 -7.57 -8.37 -19.53
CA MET A 203 -8.77 -8.13 -18.72
C MET A 203 -8.41 -8.23 -17.24
N PRO A 204 -9.05 -7.47 -16.34
CA PRO A 204 -8.92 -7.66 -14.90
C PRO A 204 -9.23 -9.11 -14.48
N GLY A 205 -8.74 -9.53 -13.31
CA GLY A 205 -8.99 -10.87 -12.80
C GLY A 205 -10.25 -10.91 -11.96
N GLY A 206 -10.98 -12.04 -12.03
CA GLY A 206 -12.27 -12.21 -11.34
C GLY A 206 -13.46 -11.82 -12.21
#